data_AF-A0A9X1MRJ3-F1
#
_entry.id   AF-A0A9X1MRJ3-F1
#
_cell.length_a   1.000
_cell.length_b   1.000
_cell.length_c   1.000
_cell.angle_alpha   90.00
_cell.angle_beta   90.00
_cell.angle_gamma   90.00
#
_symmetry.space_group_name_H-M   'P 1'
#
loop_
_entity.id
_entity.type
_entity.pdbx_description
1 polymer ?
#
loop_
_entity_poly.entity_id
_entity_poly.type
_entity_poly.pdbx_seq_one_letter_code
_entity_poly.pdbx_strand_id
1 'polypeptide(L)'
;MQIDATSAAGATTAAKPASANEQLQSLFSEILEQTGRTGYASADDYSSDLTLAEDVRSSWENWFSPAKAASYAADYDPAQLKQDYGDLLVRALSEGGYEDPQNFLKSLSQSELATIQHVQRLADPIRVDGLNEEGALNLLIPPPAQVDLNFDGLTQTGLGLGIRFPDSRTPKNVADAWEEATADLSPQEKMHRELQMKLPVLFANMVIDDQGSFVRQREPGDVDWVNPMASGDYSYVDYTQQNLDYLQAYRYQMSPEQYEQGMQFWSTFQQLLKVQGAH
;
A
#
# COMPACT_ATOMS: atom_id res chain seq x y z
N MET A 1 2.13 57.84 12.30
CA MET A 1 3.41 57.13 12.13
C MET A 1 3.06 55.66 12.15
N GLN A 2 2.95 55.10 10.96
CA GLN A 2 2.51 53.73 10.67
C GLN A 2 3.78 52.95 10.38
N ILE A 3 4.05 51.87 11.11
CA ILE A 3 5.11 50.92 10.80
C ILE A 3 4.55 49.51 11.05
N ASP A 4 3.96 49.02 9.98
CA ASP A 4 3.97 47.66 9.41
C ASP A 4 4.14 46.45 10.34
N ALA A 5 3.09 45.64 10.32
CA ALA A 5 3.12 44.24 10.67
C ALA A 5 3.90 43.47 9.60
N THR A 6 5.10 43.02 9.94
CA THR A 6 5.87 42.08 9.12
C THR A 6 5.12 40.75 9.09
N SER A 7 4.53 40.42 7.93
CA SER A 7 4.00 39.09 7.66
C SER A 7 5.13 38.07 7.82
N ALA A 8 5.01 37.17 8.78
CA ALA A 8 5.79 35.94 8.77
C ALA A 8 5.32 35.13 7.56
N ALA A 9 6.05 35.26 6.45
CA ALA A 9 5.90 34.39 5.30
C ALA A 9 6.14 32.95 5.79
N GLY A 10 5.13 32.10 5.63
CA GLY A 10 5.25 30.67 5.88
C GLY A 10 6.42 30.14 5.09
N ALA A 11 7.38 29.55 5.78
CA ALA A 11 8.44 28.80 5.15
C ALA A 11 7.77 27.63 4.42
N THR A 12 7.71 27.71 3.09
CA THR A 12 7.47 26.54 2.23
C THR A 12 8.62 25.58 2.49
N THR A 13 8.38 24.55 3.30
CA THR A 13 9.24 23.38 3.38
C THR A 13 9.36 22.83 1.97
N ALA A 14 10.57 22.84 1.42
CA ALA A 14 10.84 22.20 0.14
C ALA A 14 10.36 20.74 0.23
N ALA A 15 9.52 20.31 -0.72
CA ALA A 15 9.00 18.96 -0.75
C ALA A 15 10.17 17.96 -0.76
N LYS A 16 10.12 16.98 0.15
CA LYS A 16 11.05 15.85 0.16
C LYS A 16 10.97 15.16 -1.20
N PRO A 17 12.10 14.77 -1.82
CA PRO A 17 12.04 14.04 -3.08
C PRO A 17 11.30 12.72 -2.89
N ALA A 18 10.38 12.41 -3.81
CA ALA A 18 9.62 11.17 -3.81
C ALA A 18 10.56 9.96 -3.83
N SER A 19 10.29 9.01 -2.94
CA SER A 19 10.93 7.70 -2.89
C SER A 19 10.61 6.89 -4.16
N ALA A 20 11.41 5.85 -4.43
CA ALA A 20 11.15 4.95 -5.54
C ALA A 20 9.79 4.24 -5.46
N ASN A 21 9.24 4.06 -4.25
CA ASN A 21 7.89 3.52 -4.07
C ASN A 21 6.84 4.54 -4.51
N GLU A 22 6.93 5.79 -4.05
CA GLU A 22 5.99 6.88 -4.40
C GLU A 22 6.03 7.18 -5.90
N GLN A 23 7.22 7.15 -6.52
CA GLN A 23 7.36 7.28 -7.98
C GLN A 23 6.58 6.21 -8.74
N LEU A 24 6.70 4.94 -8.32
CA LEU A 24 5.93 3.86 -8.91
C LEU A 24 4.42 4.01 -8.64
N GLN A 25 4.03 4.43 -7.44
CA GLN A 25 2.62 4.65 -7.09
C GLN A 25 1.99 5.74 -7.96
N SER A 26 2.65 6.89 -8.11
CA SER A 26 2.19 7.98 -8.98
C SER A 26 2.12 7.56 -10.45
N LEU A 27 3.18 6.94 -10.97
CA LEU A 27 3.21 6.49 -12.36
C LEU A 27 2.11 5.45 -12.66
N PHE A 28 1.94 4.45 -11.81
CA PHE A 28 0.90 3.44 -12.03
C PHE A 28 -0.50 3.96 -11.74
N SER A 29 -0.64 5.02 -10.93
CA SER A 29 -1.93 5.71 -10.77
C SER A 29 -2.34 6.40 -12.07
N GLU A 30 -1.41 7.11 -12.73
CA GLU A 30 -1.65 7.69 -14.06
C GLU A 30 -2.03 6.62 -15.10
N ILE A 31 -1.30 5.51 -15.16
CA ILE A 31 -1.61 4.40 -16.07
C ILE A 31 -3.02 3.88 -15.83
N LEU A 32 -3.39 3.66 -14.57
CA LEU A 32 -4.72 3.17 -14.21
C LEU A 32 -5.81 4.17 -14.57
N GLU A 33 -5.59 5.47 -14.33
CA GLU A 33 -6.55 6.52 -14.69
C GLU A 33 -6.81 6.59 -16.19
N GLN A 34 -5.78 6.42 -17.03
CA GLN A 34 -5.94 6.35 -18.49
C GLN A 34 -6.81 5.17 -18.95
N THR A 35 -6.88 4.11 -18.15
CA THR A 35 -7.73 2.93 -18.39
C THR A 35 -9.11 3.01 -17.73
N GLY A 36 -9.44 4.14 -17.08
CA GLY A 36 -10.70 4.32 -16.35
C GLY A 36 -10.73 3.63 -14.98
N ARG A 37 -9.57 3.28 -14.43
CA ARG A 37 -9.39 2.66 -13.11
C ARG A 37 -8.84 3.69 -12.12
N THR A 38 -8.93 3.39 -10.83
CA THR A 38 -8.40 4.28 -9.78
C THR A 38 -7.07 3.74 -9.25
N GLY A 39 -6.07 4.61 -9.18
CA GLY A 39 -4.77 4.35 -8.56
C GLY A 39 -4.75 4.61 -7.05
N TYR A 40 -3.60 5.09 -6.58
CA TYR A 40 -3.38 5.45 -5.18
C TYR A 40 -4.00 6.78 -4.85
N ALA A 41 -4.81 6.82 -3.80
CA ALA A 41 -5.36 8.06 -3.25
C ALA A 41 -4.26 9.01 -2.70
N SER A 42 -3.08 8.48 -2.40
CA SER A 42 -1.92 9.24 -1.92
C SER A 42 -0.91 9.59 -3.01
N ALA A 43 -1.14 9.17 -4.26
CA ALA A 43 -0.25 9.49 -5.36
C ALA A 43 -0.14 11.01 -5.56
N ASP A 44 1.08 11.47 -5.82
CA ASP A 44 1.30 12.82 -6.34
C ASP A 44 0.95 12.86 -7.84
N ASP A 45 0.64 14.05 -8.34
CA ASP A 45 0.39 14.28 -9.77
C ASP A 45 1.57 13.80 -10.61
N TYR A 46 1.26 12.97 -11.61
CA TYR A 46 2.27 12.49 -12.54
C TYR A 46 2.63 13.56 -13.58
N SER A 47 3.92 13.85 -13.72
CA SER A 47 4.44 14.71 -14.78
C SER A 47 5.84 14.27 -15.18
N SER A 48 6.05 13.97 -16.46
CA SER A 48 7.34 13.58 -17.02
C SER A 48 7.52 14.13 -18.43
N ASP A 49 8.77 14.41 -18.80
CA ASP A 49 9.17 14.77 -20.16
C ASP A 49 9.43 13.52 -21.03
N LEU A 50 9.45 12.33 -20.44
CA LEU A 50 9.65 11.05 -21.12
C LEU A 50 8.32 10.46 -21.60
N THR A 51 8.40 9.44 -22.44
CA THR A 51 7.22 8.63 -22.76
C THR A 51 6.87 7.72 -21.58
N LEU A 52 5.58 7.39 -21.44
CA LEU A 52 5.09 6.52 -20.36
C LEU A 52 5.81 5.17 -20.31
N ALA A 53 6.20 4.61 -21.46
CA ALA A 53 6.98 3.37 -21.54
C ALA A 53 8.42 3.53 -20.99
N GLU A 54 9.06 4.68 -21.25
CA GLU A 54 10.39 4.99 -20.71
C GLU A 54 10.33 5.23 -19.20
N ASP A 55 9.27 5.89 -18.72
CA ASP A 55 9.04 6.11 -17.29
C ASP A 55 8.75 4.80 -16.54
N VAL A 56 7.95 3.90 -17.12
CA VAL A 56 7.72 2.54 -16.57
C VAL A 56 9.03 1.80 -16.41
N ARG A 57 9.86 1.77 -17.46
CA ARG A 57 11.14 1.06 -17.39
C ARG A 57 12.09 1.71 -16.38
N SER A 58 12.27 3.03 -16.44
CA SER A 58 13.22 3.73 -15.57
C SER A 58 12.80 3.68 -14.09
N SER A 59 11.51 3.84 -13.78
CA SER A 59 10.98 3.78 -12.41
C SER A 59 11.07 2.38 -11.82
N TRP A 60 10.74 1.36 -12.62
CA TRP A 60 10.92 -0.04 -12.23
C TRP A 60 12.39 -0.35 -11.94
N GLU A 61 13.30 0.04 -12.83
CA GLU A 61 14.73 -0.21 -12.65
C GLU A 61 15.32 0.52 -11.44
N ASN A 62 14.85 1.73 -11.16
CA ASN A 62 15.24 2.49 -9.98
C ASN A 62 14.76 1.79 -8.70
N TRP A 63 13.52 1.31 -8.69
CA TRP A 63 12.97 0.58 -7.56
C TRP A 63 13.66 -0.76 -7.32
N PHE A 64 13.95 -1.51 -8.40
CA PHE A 64 14.68 -2.78 -8.38
C PHE A 64 16.19 -2.56 -8.18
N SER A 65 16.53 -1.81 -7.15
CA SER A 65 17.90 -1.50 -6.73
C SER A 65 18.70 -2.76 -6.36
N PRO A 66 20.05 -2.70 -6.29
CA PRO A 66 20.87 -3.83 -5.87
C PRO A 66 20.48 -4.44 -4.52
N ALA A 67 20.02 -3.61 -3.57
CA ALA A 67 19.54 -4.10 -2.27
C ALA A 67 18.26 -4.94 -2.41
N LYS A 68 17.34 -4.55 -3.32
CA LYS A 68 16.16 -5.35 -3.64
C LYS A 68 16.52 -6.61 -4.42
N ALA A 69 17.42 -6.51 -5.40
CA ALA A 69 17.92 -7.63 -6.18
C ALA A 69 18.48 -8.76 -5.29
N ALA A 70 19.25 -8.41 -4.24
CA ALA A 70 19.77 -9.39 -3.28
C ALA A 70 18.68 -10.21 -2.59
N SER A 71 17.49 -9.64 -2.41
CA SER A 71 16.34 -10.35 -1.80
C SER A 71 15.65 -11.36 -2.72
N TYR A 72 15.99 -11.37 -4.02
CA TYR A 72 15.46 -12.31 -5.02
C TYR A 72 16.47 -13.38 -5.45
N ALA A 73 17.74 -13.27 -5.03
CA ALA A 73 18.85 -14.05 -5.55
C ALA A 73 18.85 -15.54 -5.18
N ALA A 74 17.90 -16.02 -4.37
CA ALA A 74 17.85 -17.42 -3.93
C ALA A 74 17.50 -18.38 -5.09
N ASP A 75 16.58 -17.97 -5.97
CA ASP A 75 15.94 -18.87 -6.94
C ASP A 75 15.98 -18.37 -8.39
N TYR A 76 16.47 -17.13 -8.64
CA TYR A 76 16.44 -16.50 -9.96
C TYR A 76 17.61 -15.51 -10.13
N ASP A 77 18.07 -15.29 -11.37
CA ASP A 77 19.05 -14.23 -11.67
C ASP A 77 18.38 -12.84 -11.55
N PRO A 78 18.73 -12.02 -10.54
CA PRO A 78 18.03 -10.76 -10.32
C PRO A 78 18.16 -9.76 -11.49
N ALA A 79 19.24 -9.82 -12.27
CA ALA A 79 19.40 -8.94 -13.43
C ALA A 79 18.42 -9.33 -14.54
N GLN A 80 18.27 -10.62 -14.79
CA GLN A 80 17.29 -11.15 -15.73
C GLN A 80 15.86 -10.87 -15.24
N LEU A 81 15.58 -11.04 -13.95
CA LEU A 81 14.25 -10.76 -13.37
C LEU A 81 13.86 -9.29 -13.55
N LYS A 82 14.82 -8.38 -13.30
CA LYS A 82 14.64 -6.93 -13.51
C LYS A 82 14.29 -6.66 -14.97
N GLN A 83 15.04 -7.22 -15.90
CA GLN A 83 14.83 -7.00 -17.33
C GLN A 83 13.48 -7.56 -17.79
N ASP A 84 13.22 -8.84 -17.53
CA ASP A 84 12.04 -9.55 -18.05
C ASP A 84 10.75 -8.95 -17.53
N TYR A 85 10.68 -8.63 -16.23
CA TYR A 85 9.49 -8.00 -15.68
C TYR A 85 9.32 -6.57 -16.20
N GLY A 86 10.42 -5.80 -16.34
CA GLY A 86 10.36 -4.47 -16.94
C GLY A 86 9.83 -4.49 -18.39
N ASP A 87 10.23 -5.49 -19.17
CA ASP A 87 9.71 -5.70 -20.53
C ASP A 87 8.22 -6.07 -20.53
N LEU A 88 7.77 -6.88 -19.57
CA LEU A 88 6.36 -7.22 -19.39
C LEU A 88 5.51 -6.01 -19.00
N LEU A 89 6.00 -5.12 -18.13
CA LEU A 89 5.30 -3.89 -17.75
C LEU A 89 5.07 -2.97 -18.95
N VAL A 90 6.09 -2.79 -19.80
CA VAL A 90 6.00 -1.99 -21.02
C VAL A 90 5.07 -2.64 -22.04
N ARG A 91 5.13 -3.97 -22.20
CA ARG A 91 4.23 -4.70 -23.08
C ARG A 91 2.77 -4.59 -22.63
N ALA A 92 2.51 -4.76 -21.34
CA ALA A 92 1.17 -4.58 -20.76
C ALA A 92 0.61 -3.19 -21.11
N LEU A 93 1.44 -2.14 -21.06
CA LEU A 93 1.01 -0.80 -21.48
C LEU A 93 0.62 -0.74 -22.96
N SER A 94 1.43 -1.33 -23.85
CA SER A 94 1.18 -1.27 -25.30
C SER A 94 0.10 -2.24 -25.82
N GLU A 95 -0.15 -3.32 -25.08
CA GLU A 95 -1.04 -4.42 -25.51
C GLU A 95 -2.40 -4.40 -24.78
N GLY A 96 -2.68 -3.36 -24.00
CA GLY A 96 -3.97 -3.19 -23.31
C GLY A 96 -4.12 -4.02 -22.03
N GLY A 97 -3.00 -4.36 -21.37
CA GLY A 97 -2.98 -5.23 -20.20
C GLY A 97 -3.51 -4.58 -18.92
N TYR A 98 -3.56 -3.25 -18.83
CA TYR A 98 -4.16 -2.58 -17.68
C TYR A 98 -5.69 -2.42 -17.85
N GLU A 99 -6.19 -2.44 -19.07
CA GLU A 99 -7.61 -2.46 -19.41
C GLU A 99 -8.18 -3.87 -19.21
N ASP A 100 -7.51 -4.90 -19.74
CA ASP A 100 -7.92 -6.31 -19.69
C ASP A 100 -6.77 -7.22 -19.20
N PRO A 101 -6.49 -7.22 -17.89
CA PRO A 101 -5.35 -7.93 -17.32
C PRO A 101 -5.45 -9.44 -17.49
N GLN A 102 -6.66 -10.01 -17.45
CA GLN A 102 -6.83 -11.45 -17.61
C GLN A 102 -6.49 -11.92 -19.02
N ASN A 103 -6.94 -11.20 -20.07
CA ASN A 103 -6.61 -11.59 -21.44
C ASN A 103 -5.14 -11.36 -21.77
N PHE A 104 -4.52 -10.29 -21.24
CA PHE A 104 -3.07 -10.11 -21.37
C PHE A 104 -2.31 -11.25 -20.70
N LEU A 105 -2.62 -11.60 -19.44
CA LEU A 105 -1.97 -12.71 -18.75
C LEU A 105 -2.15 -14.06 -19.47
N LYS A 106 -3.29 -14.29 -20.12
CA LYS A 106 -3.53 -15.50 -20.93
C LYS A 106 -2.68 -15.56 -22.20
N SER A 107 -2.22 -14.42 -22.72
CA SER A 107 -1.36 -14.37 -23.89
C SER A 107 0.10 -14.72 -23.58
N LEU A 108 0.49 -14.62 -22.30
CA LEU A 108 1.85 -14.85 -21.84
C LEU A 108 2.23 -16.34 -21.86
N SER A 109 3.50 -16.59 -22.15
CA SER A 109 4.12 -17.90 -22.00
C SER A 109 4.28 -18.29 -20.52
N GLN A 110 4.52 -19.58 -20.27
CA GLN A 110 4.76 -20.07 -18.91
C GLN A 110 6.00 -19.45 -18.26
N SER A 111 7.05 -19.14 -19.02
CA SER A 111 8.24 -18.47 -18.50
C SER A 111 7.97 -17.03 -18.10
N GLU A 112 7.14 -16.30 -18.87
CA GLU A 112 6.74 -14.94 -18.52
C GLU A 112 5.86 -14.92 -17.27
N LEU A 113 4.92 -15.86 -17.16
CA LEU A 113 4.13 -16.04 -15.93
C LEU A 113 5.02 -16.40 -14.73
N ALA A 114 6.08 -17.20 -14.92
CA ALA A 114 7.04 -17.50 -13.86
C ALA A 114 7.83 -16.25 -13.44
N THR A 115 8.24 -15.39 -14.39
CA THR A 115 8.86 -14.09 -14.08
C THR A 115 7.95 -13.25 -13.18
N ILE A 116 6.66 -13.13 -13.54
CA ILE A 116 5.67 -12.42 -12.72
C ILE A 116 5.55 -13.08 -11.34
N GLN A 117 5.42 -14.41 -11.28
CA GLN A 117 5.30 -15.16 -10.03
C GLN A 117 6.47 -14.86 -9.07
N HIS A 118 7.70 -14.82 -9.59
CA HIS A 118 8.90 -14.54 -8.81
C HIS A 118 8.95 -13.10 -8.31
N VAL A 119 8.66 -12.10 -9.16
CA VAL A 119 8.60 -10.69 -8.73
C VAL A 119 7.54 -10.50 -7.65
N GLN A 120 6.38 -11.13 -7.81
CA GLN A 120 5.25 -11.03 -6.90
C GLN A 120 5.37 -11.95 -5.68
N ARG A 121 6.44 -12.75 -5.59
CA ARG A 121 6.71 -13.70 -4.49
C ARG A 121 5.56 -14.68 -4.21
N LEU A 122 4.91 -15.15 -5.26
CA LEU A 122 3.82 -16.10 -5.15
C LEU A 122 4.37 -17.53 -5.02
N ALA A 123 3.86 -18.27 -4.02
CA ALA A 123 4.28 -19.64 -3.77
C ALA A 123 3.84 -20.60 -4.90
N ASP A 124 2.60 -20.45 -5.36
CA ASP A 124 2.02 -21.30 -6.39
C ASP A 124 2.12 -20.68 -7.80
N PRO A 125 2.24 -21.51 -8.85
CA PRO A 125 2.17 -21.05 -10.23
C PRO A 125 0.87 -20.31 -10.53
N ILE A 126 0.97 -19.26 -11.34
CA ILE A 126 -0.18 -18.43 -11.72
C ILE A 126 -1.13 -19.24 -12.62
N ARG A 127 -2.39 -19.36 -12.19
CA ARG A 127 -3.49 -19.95 -12.96
C ARG A 127 -4.49 -18.87 -13.32
N VAL A 128 -4.34 -18.28 -14.52
CA VAL A 128 -5.06 -17.05 -14.91
C VAL A 128 -6.59 -17.22 -14.86
N ASP A 129 -7.12 -18.39 -15.23
CA ASP A 129 -8.57 -18.66 -15.21
C ASP A 129 -9.20 -18.62 -13.80
N GLY A 130 -8.39 -18.73 -12.74
CA GLY A 130 -8.86 -18.64 -11.36
C GLY A 130 -8.77 -17.24 -10.75
N LEU A 131 -8.25 -16.25 -11.47
CA LEU A 131 -8.04 -14.91 -10.95
C LEU A 131 -9.30 -14.04 -11.13
N ASN A 132 -9.59 -13.20 -10.15
CA ASN A 132 -10.49 -12.08 -10.34
C ASN A 132 -9.75 -10.89 -10.97
N GLU A 133 -10.48 -9.80 -11.20
CA GLU A 133 -9.94 -8.61 -11.85
C GLU A 133 -8.78 -7.98 -11.06
N GLU A 134 -8.93 -7.77 -9.76
CA GLU A 134 -7.89 -7.21 -8.90
C GLU A 134 -6.64 -8.09 -8.86
N GLY A 135 -6.83 -9.39 -8.61
CA GLY A 135 -5.74 -10.36 -8.56
C GLY A 135 -4.98 -10.45 -9.88
N ALA A 136 -5.67 -10.34 -11.02
CA ALA A 136 -5.03 -10.28 -12.34
C ALA A 136 -4.29 -8.94 -12.56
N LEU A 137 -4.92 -7.82 -12.22
CA LEU A 137 -4.36 -6.49 -12.39
C LEU A 137 -3.07 -6.31 -11.59
N ASN A 138 -3.08 -6.66 -10.30
CA ASN A 138 -1.94 -6.47 -9.41
C ASN A 138 -0.73 -7.36 -9.76
N LEU A 139 -0.89 -8.40 -10.57
CA LEU A 139 0.24 -9.15 -11.15
C LEU A 139 1.03 -8.32 -12.17
N LEU A 140 0.38 -7.36 -12.82
CA LEU A 140 0.97 -6.45 -13.81
C LEU A 140 1.44 -5.13 -13.20
N ILE A 141 1.31 -4.97 -11.88
CA ILE A 141 1.70 -3.76 -11.17
C ILE A 141 2.86 -4.08 -10.22
N PRO A 142 3.93 -3.28 -10.21
CA PRO A 142 5.02 -3.45 -9.24
C PRO A 142 4.52 -3.51 -7.79
N PRO A 143 5.11 -4.35 -6.92
CA PRO A 143 4.60 -4.58 -5.56
C PRO A 143 4.26 -3.32 -4.73
N PRO A 144 5.04 -2.22 -4.77
CA PRO A 144 4.71 -1.02 -4.00
C PRO A 144 3.50 -0.24 -4.50
N ALA A 145 3.06 -0.50 -5.73
CA ALA A 145 2.03 0.25 -6.44
C ALA A 145 0.75 -0.57 -6.67
N GLN A 146 0.64 -1.77 -6.08
CA GLN A 146 -0.57 -2.60 -6.15
C GLN A 146 -1.76 -1.94 -5.48
N VAL A 147 -2.95 -2.17 -6.00
CA VAL A 147 -4.19 -1.49 -5.62
C VAL A 147 -5.20 -2.46 -5.02
N ASP A 148 -5.87 -2.04 -3.95
CA ASP A 148 -7.15 -2.60 -3.50
C ASP A 148 -8.25 -2.00 -4.40
N LEU A 149 -8.74 -2.79 -5.35
CA LEU A 149 -9.67 -2.37 -6.40
C LEU A 149 -11.13 -2.53 -5.95
N ASN A 150 -11.41 -3.56 -5.15
CA ASN A 150 -12.75 -3.85 -4.65
C ASN A 150 -13.08 -3.12 -3.32
N PHE A 151 -12.09 -2.42 -2.74
CA PHE A 151 -12.17 -1.66 -1.49
C PHE A 151 -12.45 -2.52 -0.25
N ASP A 152 -12.04 -3.78 -0.26
CA ASP A 152 -12.26 -4.72 0.83
C ASP A 152 -11.22 -4.58 1.97
N GLY A 153 -10.21 -3.72 1.78
CA GLY A 153 -9.19 -3.42 2.77
C GLY A 153 -8.00 -4.38 2.74
N LEU A 154 -8.00 -5.34 1.83
CA LEU A 154 -6.89 -6.23 1.50
C LEU A 154 -6.44 -5.95 0.06
N THR A 155 -5.18 -6.23 -0.25
CA THR A 155 -4.66 -6.10 -1.62
C THR A 155 -4.44 -7.48 -2.18
N GLN A 156 -5.19 -7.83 -3.22
CA GLN A 156 -5.12 -9.14 -3.84
C GLN A 156 -4.11 -9.16 -5.00
N THR A 157 -3.12 -10.05 -4.94
CA THR A 157 -2.14 -10.27 -6.01
C THR A 157 -2.16 -11.74 -6.42
N GLY A 158 -2.65 -12.02 -7.63
CA GLY A 158 -3.04 -13.37 -8.00
C GLY A 158 -4.13 -13.89 -7.07
N LEU A 159 -3.83 -14.96 -6.32
CA LEU A 159 -4.70 -15.50 -5.26
C LEU A 159 -4.24 -15.11 -3.84
N GLY A 160 -3.10 -14.43 -3.72
CA GLY A 160 -2.57 -14.00 -2.44
C GLY A 160 -3.29 -12.74 -1.94
N LEU A 161 -3.60 -12.69 -0.64
CA LEU A 161 -4.16 -11.52 0.03
C LEU A 161 -3.09 -10.87 0.89
N GLY A 162 -2.79 -9.61 0.59
CA GLY A 162 -1.81 -8.78 1.27
C GLY A 162 -2.45 -7.85 2.29
N ILE A 163 -1.83 -7.75 3.46
CA ILE A 163 -2.10 -6.71 4.45
C ILE A 163 -1.06 -5.62 4.23
N ARG A 164 -1.50 -4.38 4.01
CA ARG A 164 -0.61 -3.25 3.82
C ARG A 164 -1.19 -1.97 4.40
N PHE A 165 -0.34 -1.14 4.98
CA PHE A 165 -0.71 0.22 5.36
C PHE A 165 0.51 1.14 5.20
N PRO A 166 0.39 2.30 4.54
CA PRO A 166 -0.77 2.79 3.80
C PRO A 166 -1.11 1.86 2.63
N ASP A 167 -2.39 1.78 2.28
CA ASP A 167 -2.86 1.09 1.08
C ASP A 167 -3.19 2.10 -0.05
N SER A 168 -3.65 1.62 -1.22
CA SER A 168 -4.05 2.49 -2.34
C SER A 168 -5.27 3.37 -2.04
N ARG A 169 -5.98 3.11 -0.93
CA ARG A 169 -7.17 3.84 -0.50
C ARG A 169 -6.89 4.81 0.64
N THR A 170 -5.70 4.73 1.23
CA THR A 170 -5.31 5.57 2.33
C THR A 170 -5.14 7.01 1.84
N PRO A 171 -5.85 7.99 2.43
CA PRO A 171 -5.75 9.38 2.01
C PRO A 171 -4.33 9.93 2.13
N LYS A 172 -3.96 10.87 1.26
CA LYS A 172 -2.62 11.47 1.23
C LYS A 172 -2.14 11.98 2.59
N ASN A 173 -2.97 12.77 3.29
CA ASN A 173 -2.66 13.29 4.62
C ASN A 173 -2.53 12.22 5.71
N VAL A 174 -3.06 11.02 5.50
CA VAL A 174 -2.85 9.89 6.42
C VAL A 174 -1.56 9.16 6.07
N ALA A 175 -1.30 8.96 4.77
CA ALA A 175 -0.07 8.33 4.28
C ALA A 175 1.18 9.17 4.61
N ASP A 176 1.12 10.49 4.39
CA ASP A 176 2.19 11.43 4.72
C ASP A 176 2.47 11.43 6.25
N ALA A 177 1.42 11.43 7.09
CA ALA A 177 1.55 11.35 8.54
C ALA A 177 2.15 10.02 9.00
N TRP A 178 1.81 8.92 8.31
CA TRP A 178 2.35 7.61 8.58
C TRP A 178 3.84 7.52 8.24
N GLU A 179 4.24 8.01 7.07
CA GLU A 179 5.64 7.97 6.66
C GLU A 179 6.52 8.82 7.59
N GLU A 180 6.02 9.96 8.08
CA GLU A 180 6.72 10.75 9.09
C GLU A 180 6.77 10.03 10.45
N ALA A 181 5.66 9.43 10.89
CA ALA A 181 5.61 8.67 12.16
C ALA A 181 6.47 7.40 12.16
N THR A 182 6.79 6.86 10.98
CA THR A 182 7.51 5.59 10.83
C THR A 182 8.93 5.74 10.27
N ALA A 183 9.40 6.97 10.02
CA ALA A 183 10.68 7.25 9.36
C ALA A 183 11.90 6.60 10.05
N ASP A 184 11.88 6.53 11.39
CA ASP A 184 12.98 6.01 12.21
C ASP A 184 12.75 4.58 12.71
N LEU A 185 11.66 3.93 12.31
CA LEU A 185 11.35 2.56 12.74
C LEU A 185 12.17 1.53 11.94
N SER A 186 12.58 0.45 12.60
CA SER A 186 13.10 -0.71 11.89
C SER A 186 12.02 -1.34 11.00
N PRO A 187 12.39 -2.12 9.96
CA PRO A 187 11.42 -2.80 9.11
C PRO A 187 10.44 -3.69 9.89
N GLN A 188 10.92 -4.38 10.93
CA GLN A 188 10.10 -5.23 11.78
C GLN A 188 9.08 -4.42 12.60
N GLU A 189 9.50 -3.29 13.16
CA GLU A 189 8.61 -2.41 13.91
C GLU A 189 7.57 -1.78 12.99
N LYS A 190 7.97 -1.29 11.80
CA LYS A 190 7.04 -0.75 10.81
C LYS A 190 6.00 -1.79 10.43
N MET A 191 6.39 -3.02 10.07
CA MET A 191 5.45 -4.12 9.79
C MET A 191 4.50 -4.41 10.96
N HIS A 192 4.98 -4.36 12.20
CA HIS A 192 4.11 -4.53 13.36
C HIS A 192 3.07 -3.41 13.47
N ARG A 193 3.45 -2.16 13.19
CA ARG A 193 2.51 -1.03 13.14
C ARG A 193 1.54 -1.16 11.97
N GLU A 194 1.98 -1.58 10.80
CA GLU A 194 1.12 -1.82 9.63
C GLU A 194 0.02 -2.83 9.96
N LEU A 195 0.39 -3.93 10.62
CA LEU A 195 -0.57 -4.91 11.12
C LEU A 195 -1.56 -4.28 12.12
N GLN A 196 -1.07 -3.48 13.06
CA GLN A 196 -1.93 -2.76 14.00
C GLN A 196 -2.94 -1.87 13.28
N MET A 197 -2.53 -1.15 12.22
CA MET A 197 -3.46 -0.32 11.43
C MET A 197 -4.54 -1.13 10.71
N LYS A 198 -4.30 -2.41 10.44
CA LYS A 198 -5.24 -3.30 9.74
C LYS A 198 -6.09 -4.18 10.64
N LEU A 199 -5.89 -4.14 11.96
CA LEU A 199 -6.73 -4.86 12.92
C LEU A 199 -8.25 -4.55 12.78
N PRO A 200 -8.70 -3.32 12.49
CA PRO A 200 -10.12 -3.05 12.29
C PRO A 200 -10.75 -3.91 11.20
N VAL A 201 -10.07 -4.09 10.06
CA VAL A 201 -10.54 -4.96 8.96
C VAL A 201 -10.53 -6.43 9.37
N LEU A 202 -9.44 -6.88 10.01
CA LEU A 202 -9.28 -8.28 10.40
C LEU A 202 -10.29 -8.72 11.47
N PHE A 203 -10.64 -7.83 12.41
CA PHE A 203 -11.57 -8.16 13.50
C PHE A 203 -13.04 -7.82 13.20
N ALA A 204 -13.34 -6.86 12.32
CA ALA A 204 -14.74 -6.57 11.94
C ALA A 204 -15.47 -7.75 11.28
N ASN A 205 -14.70 -8.72 10.79
CA ASN A 205 -15.21 -9.91 10.14
C ASN A 205 -15.30 -11.14 11.08
N MET A 206 -15.00 -10.96 12.37
CA MET A 206 -15.34 -11.93 13.42
C MET A 206 -16.76 -11.66 13.93
N VAL A 207 -17.65 -12.63 13.78
CA VAL A 207 -19.03 -12.56 14.24
C VAL A 207 -19.13 -13.22 15.61
N ILE A 208 -19.62 -12.47 16.59
CA ILE A 208 -19.90 -12.94 17.95
C ILE A 208 -21.40 -12.85 18.25
N ASP A 209 -21.89 -13.69 19.15
CA ASP A 209 -23.27 -13.64 19.65
C ASP A 209 -23.45 -12.60 20.78
N ASP A 210 -24.69 -12.46 21.28
CA ASP A 210 -25.03 -11.52 22.36
C ASP A 210 -24.32 -11.84 23.69
N GLN A 211 -23.75 -13.03 23.82
CA GLN A 211 -22.97 -13.47 24.99
C GLN A 211 -21.46 -13.32 24.77
N GLY A 212 -21.02 -12.81 23.61
CA GLY A 212 -19.63 -12.63 23.25
C GLY A 212 -18.92 -13.88 22.78
N SER A 213 -19.64 -14.96 22.44
CA SER A 213 -19.06 -16.20 21.93
C SER A 213 -18.84 -16.10 20.42
N PHE A 214 -17.73 -16.64 19.93
CA PHE A 214 -17.46 -16.74 18.49
C PHE A 214 -18.54 -17.59 17.79
N VAL A 215 -19.12 -17.03 16.72
CA VAL A 215 -20.11 -17.70 15.87
C VAL A 215 -19.48 -18.15 14.56
N ARG A 216 -18.86 -17.21 13.84
CA ARG A 216 -18.17 -17.47 12.57
C ARG A 216 -17.20 -16.33 12.22
N GLN A 217 -16.39 -16.56 11.22
CA GLN A 217 -15.62 -15.53 10.53
C GLN A 217 -16.20 -15.38 9.11
N ARG A 218 -16.23 -14.14 8.62
CA ARG A 218 -16.48 -13.86 7.20
C ARG A 218 -15.16 -13.95 6.46
N GLU A 219 -15.19 -14.50 5.26
CA GLU A 219 -14.01 -14.61 4.41
C GLU A 219 -13.94 -13.45 3.41
N PRO A 220 -12.73 -13.01 3.01
CA PRO A 220 -12.57 -12.04 1.94
C PRO A 220 -13.32 -12.47 0.67
N GLY A 221 -14.13 -11.56 0.12
CA GLY A 221 -15.02 -11.84 -1.02
C GLY A 221 -16.43 -12.30 -0.64
N ASP A 222 -16.72 -12.59 0.63
CA ASP A 222 -18.10 -12.77 1.09
C ASP A 222 -18.92 -11.49 0.88
N VAL A 223 -20.18 -11.63 0.49
CA VAL A 223 -21.09 -10.49 0.24
C VAL A 223 -21.30 -9.61 1.47
N ASP A 224 -21.09 -10.16 2.66
CA ASP A 224 -21.23 -9.45 3.93
C ASP A 224 -19.88 -9.11 4.58
N TRP A 225 -18.76 -9.25 3.86
CA TRP A 225 -17.44 -8.76 4.28
C TRP A 225 -17.49 -7.26 4.59
N VAL A 226 -16.78 -6.85 5.64
CA VAL A 226 -16.78 -5.47 6.14
C VAL A 226 -15.37 -4.92 6.17
N ASN A 227 -15.17 -3.78 5.53
CA ASN A 227 -13.99 -2.93 5.68
C ASN A 227 -14.39 -1.64 6.42
N PRO A 228 -14.17 -1.53 7.74
CA PRO A 228 -14.49 -0.30 8.48
C PRO A 228 -13.71 0.91 7.97
N MET A 229 -12.50 0.71 7.45
CA MET A 229 -11.62 1.79 6.99
C MET A 229 -12.11 2.45 5.70
N ALA A 230 -13.00 1.78 4.94
CA ALA A 230 -13.64 2.35 3.76
C ALA A 230 -14.91 3.17 4.12
N SER A 231 -15.31 3.20 5.39
CA SER A 231 -16.47 3.99 5.81
C SER A 231 -16.16 5.48 5.76
N GLY A 232 -17.10 6.29 5.27
CA GLY A 232 -16.93 7.75 5.17
C GLY A 232 -16.81 8.47 6.51
N ASP A 233 -17.11 7.77 7.62
CA ASP A 233 -16.97 8.26 9.00
C ASP A 233 -15.79 7.61 9.74
N TYR A 234 -14.94 6.83 9.06
CA TYR A 234 -13.74 6.28 9.68
C TYR A 234 -12.75 7.40 10.03
N SER A 235 -12.39 7.50 11.31
CA SER A 235 -11.46 8.49 11.84
C SER A 235 -10.14 7.83 12.23
N TYR A 236 -9.05 8.23 11.58
CA TYR A 236 -7.72 7.77 11.95
C TYR A 236 -7.30 8.38 13.28
N VAL A 237 -7.74 9.61 13.57
CA VAL A 237 -7.47 10.26 14.87
C VAL A 237 -8.15 9.50 16.00
N ASP A 238 -9.41 9.10 15.86
CA ASP A 238 -10.12 8.31 16.87
C ASP A 238 -9.49 6.93 17.03
N TYR A 239 -9.05 6.30 15.93
CA TYR A 239 -8.35 5.02 16.00
C TYR A 239 -7.04 5.10 16.81
N THR A 240 -6.23 6.16 16.60
CA THR A 240 -5.03 6.37 17.43
C THR A 240 -5.39 6.66 18.89
N GLN A 241 -6.50 7.35 19.15
CA GLN A 241 -6.97 7.59 20.53
C GLN A 241 -7.35 6.29 21.23
N GLN A 242 -8.08 5.40 20.55
CA GLN A 242 -8.44 4.08 21.08
C GLN A 242 -7.19 3.25 21.44
N ASN A 243 -6.13 3.34 20.64
CA ASN A 243 -4.85 2.70 20.94
C ASN A 243 -4.15 3.30 22.17
N LEU A 244 -4.18 4.62 22.33
CA LEU A 244 -3.65 5.30 23.52
C LEU A 244 -4.43 4.91 24.78
N ASP A 245 -5.77 4.87 24.69
CA ASP A 245 -6.64 4.46 25.79
C ASP A 245 -6.40 3.00 26.18
N TYR A 246 -6.21 2.11 25.19
CA TYR A 246 -5.82 0.72 25.42
C TYR A 246 -4.50 0.63 26.19
N LEU A 247 -3.46 1.33 25.74
CA LEU A 247 -2.15 1.30 26.42
C LEU A 247 -2.25 1.79 27.87
N GLN A 248 -3.06 2.82 28.14
CA GLN A 248 -3.30 3.29 29.50
C GLN A 248 -4.03 2.25 30.36
N ALA A 249 -5.12 1.68 29.84
CA ALA A 249 -5.93 0.70 30.56
C ALA A 249 -5.14 -0.56 30.93
N TYR A 250 -4.25 -1.00 30.03
CA TYR A 250 -3.50 -2.25 30.16
C TYR A 250 -2.03 -2.04 30.55
N ARG A 251 -1.64 -0.83 31.01
CA ARG A 251 -0.23 -0.48 31.29
C ARG A 251 0.51 -1.44 32.22
N TYR A 252 -0.21 -2.07 33.15
CA TYR A 252 0.35 -3.02 34.11
C TYR A 252 0.37 -4.48 33.62
N GLN A 253 -0.15 -4.74 32.43
CA GLN A 253 -0.18 -6.06 31.78
C GLN A 253 0.84 -6.17 30.64
N MET A 254 1.61 -5.11 30.37
CA MET A 254 2.67 -5.06 29.36
C MET A 254 3.99 -4.62 29.98
N SER A 255 5.11 -4.79 29.27
CA SER A 255 6.39 -4.29 29.75
C SER A 255 6.41 -2.75 29.74
N PRO A 256 7.19 -2.09 30.62
CA PRO A 256 7.35 -0.63 30.58
C PRO A 256 7.82 -0.12 29.22
N GLU A 257 8.73 -0.85 28.57
CA GLU A 257 9.23 -0.53 27.23
C GLU A 257 8.13 -0.57 26.17
N GLN A 258 7.29 -1.62 26.16
CA GLN A 258 6.16 -1.73 25.22
C GLN A 258 5.16 -0.59 25.41
N TYR A 259 4.87 -0.23 26.66
CA TYR A 259 4.00 0.89 26.98
C TYR A 259 4.59 2.22 26.49
N GLU A 260 5.86 2.52 26.81
CA GLU A 260 6.52 3.77 26.42
C GLU A 260 6.62 3.91 24.91
N GLN A 261 7.08 2.87 24.20
CA GLN A 261 7.17 2.85 22.74
C GLN A 261 5.79 2.98 22.08
N GLY A 262 4.78 2.29 22.63
CA GLY A 262 3.40 2.39 22.17
C GLY A 262 2.85 3.81 22.33
N MET A 263 2.99 4.39 23.52
CA MET A 263 2.53 5.74 23.84
C MET A 263 3.21 6.77 22.94
N GLN A 264 4.53 6.67 22.79
CA GLN A 264 5.29 7.55 21.91
C GLN A 264 4.79 7.47 20.47
N PHE A 265 4.73 6.27 19.89
CA PHE A 265 4.29 6.10 18.51
C PHE A 265 2.88 6.65 18.26
N TRP A 266 1.89 6.21 19.04
CA TRP A 266 0.50 6.60 18.80
C TRP A 266 0.24 8.08 19.07
N SER A 267 0.94 8.67 20.05
CA SER A 267 0.83 10.11 20.32
C SER A 267 1.42 10.95 19.19
N THR A 268 2.62 10.59 18.69
CA THR A 268 3.25 11.23 17.53
C THR A 268 2.38 11.09 16.28
N PHE A 269 1.92 9.87 15.97
CA PHE A 269 1.10 9.65 14.78
C PHE A 269 -0.23 10.42 14.85
N GLN A 270 -0.90 10.43 16.00
CA GLN A 270 -2.11 11.25 16.19
C GLN A 270 -1.85 12.74 15.99
N GLN A 271 -0.73 13.25 16.50
CA GLN A 271 -0.35 14.65 16.33
C GLN A 271 -0.12 14.98 14.85
N LEU A 272 0.58 14.11 14.12
CA LEU A 272 0.85 14.28 12.70
C LEU A 272 -0.43 14.25 11.87
N LEU A 273 -1.35 13.31 12.15
CA LEU A 273 -2.67 13.26 11.53
C LEU A 273 -3.41 14.61 11.69
N LYS A 274 -3.42 15.16 12.91
CA LYS A 274 -4.06 16.46 13.19
C LYS A 274 -3.38 17.62 12.45
N VAL A 275 -2.05 17.65 12.40
CA VAL A 275 -1.28 18.69 11.70
C VAL A 275 -1.54 18.66 10.19
N GLN A 276 -1.66 17.46 9.62
CA GLN A 276 -1.91 17.27 8.19
C GLN A 276 -3.41 17.34 7.82
N GLY A 277 -4.28 17.66 8.78
CA GLY A 277 -5.71 17.83 8.55
C GLY A 277 -6.45 16.52 8.27
N ALA A 278 -5.91 15.39 8.72
CA ALA A 278 -6.63 14.12 8.73
C ALA A 278 -7.67 14.10 9.85
N HIS A 279 -8.80 13.46 9.56
CA HIS A 279 -9.85 13.17 10.52
C HIS A 279 -9.75 11.72 10.98
#